data_AF-A0A060Z2Q7-F1
#
_entry.id   AF-A0A060Z2Q7-F1
#
_cell.length_a   1.000
_cell.length_b   1.000
_cell.length_c   1.000
_cell.angle_alpha   90.00
_cell.angle_beta   90.00
_cell.angle_gamma   90.00
#
_symmetry.space_group_name_H-M   'P 1'
#
loop_
_entity.id
_entity.type
_entity.pdbx_description
1 polymer ?
#
loop_
_entity_poly.entity_id
_entity_poly.type
_entity_poly.pdbx_seq_one_letter_code
_entity_poly.pdbx_strand_id
1 'polypeptide(L)'
;MEDNCICLTCYLSQAFKSATMSSYWCAGKGDVIDNWCRCDLSAFSKDGLPNCSPLRQPVLRLAPHLEPSSTMVALEWLDVEPLIGYKVSDYIIQHKRVEDPSEAEIYTGR
;
A
#
# COMPACT_ATOMS: atom_id res chain seq x y z
N MET A 1 -39.97 -28.77 10.39
CA MET A 1 -38.54 -28.99 10.08
C MET A 1 -38.24 -28.32 8.76
N GLU A 2 -38.31 -26.99 8.68
CA GLU A 2 -38.19 -26.29 7.38
C GLU A 2 -37.70 -24.83 7.50
N ASP A 3 -36.93 -24.50 8.55
CA ASP A 3 -36.39 -23.13 8.74
C ASP A 3 -34.85 -23.06 8.77
N ASN A 4 -34.14 -24.18 8.55
CA ASN A 4 -32.67 -24.21 8.61
C ASN A 4 -31.96 -24.02 7.26
N CYS A 5 -32.68 -24.06 6.12
CA CYS A 5 -32.08 -23.95 4.79
C CYS A 5 -31.81 -22.50 4.34
N ILE A 6 -32.44 -21.49 4.96
CA ILE A 6 -32.26 -20.07 4.62
C ILE A 6 -30.99 -19.50 5.28
N CYS A 7 -30.59 -19.99 6.46
CA CYS A 7 -29.35 -19.57 7.11
C CYS A 7 -28.10 -20.09 6.40
N LEU A 8 -28.04 -21.38 6.03
CA LEU A 8 -26.80 -21.97 5.50
C LEU A 8 -26.32 -21.29 4.20
N THR A 9 -27.23 -20.94 3.29
CA THR A 9 -26.88 -20.28 2.03
C THR A 9 -26.49 -18.81 2.22
N CYS A 10 -27.17 -18.08 3.12
CA CYS A 10 -26.78 -16.71 3.49
C CYS A 10 -25.42 -16.67 4.20
N TYR A 11 -25.15 -17.59 5.12
CA TYR A 11 -23.85 -17.70 5.81
C TYR A 11 -22.72 -17.99 4.84
N LEU A 12 -22.92 -18.91 3.90
CA LEU A 12 -21.91 -19.24 2.89
C LEU A 12 -21.60 -18.03 2.00
N SER A 13 -22.62 -17.27 1.60
CA SER A 13 -22.44 -16.05 0.80
C SER A 13 -21.61 -14.99 1.54
N GLN A 14 -21.89 -14.76 2.83
CA GLN A 14 -21.13 -13.84 3.66
C GLN A 14 -19.69 -14.30 3.88
N ALA A 15 -19.48 -15.58 4.16
CA ALA A 15 -18.15 -16.16 4.33
C ALA A 15 -17.32 -16.04 3.04
N PHE A 16 -17.91 -16.33 1.89
CA PHE A 16 -17.24 -16.18 0.59
C PHE A 16 -16.91 -14.72 0.27
N LYS A 17 -17.84 -13.80 0.55
CA LYS A 17 -17.59 -12.36 0.41
C LYS A 17 -16.41 -11.92 1.29
N SER A 18 -16.36 -12.36 2.55
CA SER A 18 -15.25 -12.05 3.46
C SER A 18 -13.92 -12.61 2.95
N ALA A 19 -13.89 -13.89 2.54
CA ALA A 19 -12.69 -14.52 2.01
C ALA A 19 -12.18 -13.87 0.71
N THR A 20 -13.10 -13.43 -0.15
CA THR A 20 -12.76 -12.71 -1.39
C THR A 20 -12.20 -11.32 -1.10
N MET A 21 -12.76 -10.61 -0.11
CA MET A 21 -12.24 -9.32 0.32
C MET A 21 -10.85 -9.47 0.97
N SER A 22 -10.66 -10.49 1.80
CA SER A 22 -9.38 -10.85 2.41
C SER A 22 -8.31 -11.14 1.36
N SER A 23 -8.63 -11.96 0.35
CA SER A 23 -7.67 -12.34 -0.70
C SER A 23 -7.26 -11.15 -1.55
N TYR A 24 -8.19 -10.24 -1.86
CA TYR A 24 -7.93 -9.09 -2.71
C TYR A 24 -7.21 -7.94 -1.99
N TRP A 25 -7.65 -7.56 -0.78
CA TRP A 25 -7.13 -6.38 -0.08
C TRP A 25 -6.02 -6.68 0.94
N CYS A 26 -6.06 -7.87 1.54
CA CYS A 26 -5.18 -8.28 2.64
C CYS A 26 -4.31 -9.49 2.27
N ALA A 27 -4.16 -9.79 0.97
CA ALA A 27 -3.39 -10.90 0.42
C ALA A 27 -3.73 -12.28 1.03
N GLY A 28 -4.95 -12.44 1.55
CA GLY A 28 -5.42 -13.66 2.21
C GLY A 28 -4.81 -13.92 3.59
N LYS A 29 -4.18 -12.91 4.21
CA LYS A 29 -3.51 -13.02 5.53
C LYS A 29 -4.11 -12.08 6.58
N GLY A 30 -5.42 -11.88 6.50
CA GLY A 30 -6.14 -11.00 7.41
C GLY A 30 -7.54 -10.70 6.92
N ASP A 31 -8.37 -10.14 7.79
CA ASP A 31 -9.75 -9.82 7.49
C ASP A 31 -9.93 -8.33 7.17
N VAL A 32 -10.88 -8.01 6.31
CA VAL A 32 -11.28 -6.62 6.08
C VAL A 32 -12.30 -6.21 7.14
N ILE A 33 -12.00 -5.16 7.90
CA ILE A 33 -12.90 -4.55 8.86
C ILE A 33 -13.06 -3.08 8.43
N ASP A 34 -14.29 -2.67 8.12
CA ASP A 34 -14.57 -1.38 7.49
C ASP A 34 -13.69 -1.16 6.23
N ASN A 35 -12.73 -0.24 6.31
CA ASN A 35 -11.82 0.13 5.23
C ASN A 35 -10.35 -0.24 5.52
N TRP A 36 -10.07 -1.08 6.51
CA TRP A 36 -8.71 -1.50 6.86
C TRP A 36 -8.58 -3.02 6.96
N CYS A 37 -7.35 -3.51 6.83
CA CYS A 37 -7.02 -4.92 6.96
C CYS A 37 -6.53 -5.24 8.38
N ARG A 38 -7.26 -6.09 9.09
CA ARG A 38 -6.78 -6.71 10.33
C ARG A 38 -5.90 -7.91 9.98
N CYS A 39 -4.59 -7.70 10.01
CA CYS A 39 -3.63 -8.74 9.67
C CYS A 39 -3.55 -9.86 10.72
N ASP A 40 -3.40 -11.10 10.26
CA ASP A 40 -3.05 -12.24 11.09
C ASP A 40 -1.61 -12.12 11.61
N LEU A 41 -1.30 -12.77 12.73
CA LEU A 41 0.05 -12.74 13.34
C LEU A 41 1.16 -13.22 12.38
N SER A 42 0.83 -14.08 11.41
CA SER A 42 1.76 -14.58 10.40
C SER A 42 2.13 -13.57 9.31
N ALA A 43 1.42 -12.44 9.24
CA ALA A 43 1.58 -11.42 8.22
C ALA A 43 2.41 -10.21 8.68
N PHE A 44 2.99 -10.26 9.88
CA PHE A 44 3.86 -9.21 10.39
C PHE A 44 5.27 -9.35 9.82
N SER A 45 5.88 -8.22 9.46
CA SER A 45 7.28 -8.15 9.02
C SER A 45 8.24 -8.41 10.19
N LYS A 46 9.55 -8.49 9.89
CA LYS A 46 10.63 -8.62 10.89
C LYS A 46 10.60 -7.51 11.94
N ASP A 47 10.10 -6.34 11.55
CA ASP A 47 10.04 -5.14 12.38
C ASP A 47 8.80 -5.10 13.29
N GLY A 48 7.95 -6.13 13.22
CA GLY A 48 6.69 -6.18 13.97
C GLY A 48 5.59 -5.28 13.41
N LEU A 49 5.74 -4.82 12.17
CA LEU A 49 4.72 -4.03 11.47
C LEU A 49 3.80 -4.90 10.61
N PRO A 50 2.50 -4.57 10.49
CA PRO A 50 1.57 -5.32 9.64
C PRO A 50 1.96 -5.23 8.16
N ASN A 51 2.00 -6.38 7.45
CA ASN A 51 2.38 -6.46 6.03
C ASN A 51 1.37 -7.24 5.17
N CYS A 52 0.12 -7.41 5.64
CA CYS A 52 -0.91 -8.12 4.87
C CYS A 52 -1.49 -7.29 3.71
N SER A 53 -1.51 -5.96 3.83
CA SER A 53 -1.87 -5.06 2.73
C SER A 53 -0.59 -4.48 2.11
N PRO A 54 -0.23 -4.85 0.87
CA PRO A 54 1.10 -4.58 0.32
C PRO A 54 1.26 -3.11 -0.08
N LEU A 55 2.12 -2.38 0.64
CA LEU A 55 2.46 -0.99 0.33
C LEU A 55 3.09 -0.88 -1.07
N ARG A 56 2.44 -0.12 -1.96
CA ARG A 56 2.94 0.09 -3.31
C ARG A 56 4.00 1.18 -3.34
N GLN A 57 4.98 1.03 -4.22
CA GLN A 57 6.02 2.04 -4.41
C GLN A 57 5.48 3.22 -5.23
N PRO A 58 5.55 4.46 -4.72
CA PRO A 58 5.19 5.64 -5.51
C PRO A 58 6.22 5.86 -6.62
N VAL A 59 5.72 6.14 -7.83
CA VAL A 59 6.57 6.41 -9.01
C VAL A 59 6.70 7.92 -9.17
N LEU A 60 7.89 8.44 -8.86
CA LEU A 60 8.23 9.85 -9.02
C LEU A 60 8.55 10.14 -10.48
N ARG A 61 7.93 11.17 -11.06
CA ARG A 61 8.10 11.57 -12.47
C ARG A 61 8.29 13.08 -12.59
N LEU A 62 8.91 13.51 -13.69
CA LEU A 62 8.90 14.92 -14.07
C LEU A 62 7.48 15.33 -14.49
N ALA A 63 7.08 16.55 -14.12
CA ALA A 63 5.80 17.11 -14.54
C ALA A 63 5.78 17.25 -16.07
N PRO A 64 4.83 16.60 -16.79
CA PRO A 64 4.87 16.55 -18.26
C PRO A 64 4.56 17.89 -18.93
N HIS A 65 3.99 18.83 -18.18
CA HIS A 65 3.58 20.14 -18.64
C HIS A 65 4.59 21.25 -18.25
N LEU A 66 5.67 20.90 -17.55
CA LEU A 66 6.73 21.82 -17.15
C LEU A 66 8.08 21.23 -17.50
N GLU A 67 8.67 21.73 -18.58
CA GLU A 67 10.04 21.38 -18.94
C GLU A 67 11.01 21.90 -17.87
N PRO A 68 11.99 21.08 -17.44
CA PRO A 68 12.96 21.50 -16.45
C PRO A 68 13.85 22.62 -17.00
N SER A 69 14.15 23.61 -16.16
CA SER A 69 15.07 24.70 -16.47
C SER A 69 16.36 24.58 -15.66
N SER A 70 17.29 25.52 -15.85
CA SER A 70 18.55 25.55 -15.08
C SER A 70 18.35 25.75 -13.58
N THR A 71 17.17 26.21 -13.14
CA THR A 71 16.87 26.52 -11.74
C THR A 71 15.60 25.85 -11.21
N MET A 72 14.78 25.25 -12.08
CA MET A 72 13.48 24.71 -11.71
C MET A 72 13.30 23.29 -12.24
N VAL A 73 12.89 22.39 -11.35
CA VAL A 73 12.46 21.03 -11.68
C VAL A 73 11.15 20.79 -10.95
N ALA A 74 10.11 20.40 -11.69
CA ALA A 74 8.81 20.02 -11.14
C ALA A 74 8.67 18.50 -11.15
N LEU A 75 8.24 17.94 -10.02
CA LEU A 75 8.07 16.51 -9.83
C LEU A 75 6.63 16.21 -9.44
N GLU A 76 6.10 15.10 -9.93
CA GLU A 76 4.75 14.62 -9.67
C GLU A 76 4.79 13.12 -9.35
N TRP A 77 3.87 12.70 -8.50
CA TRP A 77 3.59 11.31 -8.20
C TRP A 77 2.09 11.13 -7.97
N LEU A 78 1.60 9.93 -8.22
CA LEU A 78 0.22 9.55 -7.90
C LEU A 78 0.19 8.94 -6.50
N ASP A 79 -0.86 9.27 -5.76
CA ASP A 79 -1.09 8.67 -4.45
C ASP A 79 -1.25 7.14 -4.60
N VAL A 80 -0.53 6.40 -3.76
CA VAL A 80 -0.54 4.94 -3.76
C VAL A 80 -1.55 4.37 -2.76
N GLU A 81 -2.22 5.21 -1.97
CA GLU A 81 -3.20 4.76 -0.99
C GLU A 81 -4.37 3.97 -1.63
N PRO A 82 -4.66 2.74 -1.16
CA PRO A 82 -5.79 1.97 -1.64
C PRO A 82 -7.10 2.43 -0.98
N LEU A 83 -8.22 2.07 -1.62
CA LEU A 83 -9.54 2.29 -1.03
C LEU A 83 -9.69 1.56 0.31
N ILE A 84 -9.17 0.33 0.40
CA ILE A 84 -9.20 -0.54 1.60
C ILE A 84 -7.79 -1.07 1.86
N GLY A 85 -7.32 -1.01 3.10
CA GLY A 85 -6.04 -1.58 3.50
C GLY A 85 -5.16 -0.60 4.27
N TYR A 86 -3.91 -0.43 3.83
CA TYR A 86 -2.98 0.54 4.43
C TYR A 86 -3.43 1.98 4.18
N LYS A 87 -2.92 2.89 5.02
CA LYS A 87 -3.08 4.33 4.88
C LYS A 87 -1.71 4.99 4.82
N VAL A 88 -1.54 5.94 3.91
CA VAL A 88 -0.29 6.64 3.72
C VAL A 88 -0.24 7.81 4.70
N SER A 89 0.71 7.76 5.63
CA SER A 89 0.89 8.84 6.61
C SER A 89 1.77 9.97 6.10
N ASP A 90 2.78 9.65 5.27
CA ASP A 90 3.77 10.61 4.81
C ASP A 90 4.49 10.16 3.52
N TYR A 91 5.04 11.12 2.78
CA TYR A 91 5.88 10.94 1.59
C TYR A 91 7.26 11.56 1.83
N ILE A 92 8.27 10.72 2.04
CA ILE A 92 9.64 11.18 2.29
C ILE A 92 10.38 11.33 0.96
N ILE A 93 10.75 12.56 0.60
CA ILE A 93 11.48 12.89 -0.62
C ILE A 93 12.86 13.45 -0.27
N GLN A 94 13.91 12.82 -0.78
CA GLN A 94 15.30 13.24 -0.60
C GLN A 94 15.89 13.70 -1.93
N HIS A 95 16.56 14.85 -1.94
CA HIS A 95 17.30 15.34 -3.10
C HIS A 95 18.78 15.54 -2.75
N LYS A 96 19.68 15.29 -3.70
CA LYS A 96 21.11 15.60 -3.58
C LYS A 96 21.59 16.10 -4.93
N ARG A 97 22.31 17.22 -4.95
CA ARG A 97 23.09 17.62 -6.13
C ARG A 97 24.40 16.85 -6.10
N VAL A 98 24.67 16.10 -7.17
CA VAL A 98 25.92 15.35 -7.33
C VAL A 98 26.85 16.17 -8.19
N GLU A 99 28.01 16.54 -7.65
CA GLU A 99 29.04 17.31 -8.36
C GLU A 99 30.07 16.38 -9.01
N ASP A 100 30.46 15.30 -8.31
CA ASP A 100 31.29 14.21 -8.83
C ASP A 100 30.48 12.90 -8.91
N PRO A 101 30.41 12.22 -10.06
CA PRO A 101 29.70 10.95 -10.22
C PRO A 101 30.11 9.86 -9.21
N SER A 102 31.34 9.91 -8.68
CA SER A 102 31.83 8.98 -7.65
C SER A 102 31.20 9.18 -6.27
N GLU A 103 30.61 10.36 -6.00
CA GLU A 103 29.88 10.66 -4.75
C GLU A 103 28.41 10.22 -4.78
N ALA A 104 27.95 9.68 -5.91
CA ALA A 104 26.59 9.18 -6.07
C ALA A 104 26.35 7.89 -5.25
N GLU A 105 27.40 7.13 -4.93
CA GLU A 105 27.22 5.78 -4.38
C GLU A 105 27.01 5.74 -2.85
N ILE A 106 27.45 6.72 -2.06
CA ILE A 106 27.43 6.56 -0.59
C ILE A 106 27.28 7.91 0.13
N TYR A 107 26.04 8.35 0.39
CA TYR A 107 25.70 9.07 1.63
C TYR A 107 24.18 9.20 1.76
N THR A 108 23.50 8.16 2.22
CA THR A 108 22.19 8.33 2.84
C THR A 108 22.45 8.84 4.26
N GLY A 109 22.08 10.10 4.51
CA GLY A 109 22.20 10.72 5.83
C GLY A 109 21.46 9.87 6.87
N ARG A 110 22.17 9.50 7.93
CA ARG A 110 21.61 8.83 9.10
C ARG A 110 20.86 9.81 9.97
#